data_AF-A0A1G1WYJ0-F1
#
_entry.id   AF-A0A1G1WYJ0-F1
#
_cell.length_a   1.000
_cell.length_b   1.000
_cell.length_c   1.000
_cell.angle_alpha   90.00
_cell.angle_beta   90.00
_cell.angle_gamma   90.00
#
_symmetry.space_group_name_H-M   'P 1'
#
loop_
_entity.id
_entity.type
_entity.pdbx_description
1 polymer ?
#
loop_
_entity_poly.entity_id
_entity_poly.type
_entity_poly.pdbx_seq_one_letter_code
_entity_poly.pdbx_strand_id
1 'polypeptide(L)'
;MWYRPKEPYEPWKILESEFPKDSYIESQLKFILKYAVLAPSTFNVQPWLFSISKNKIIVRPDFNRTLRTSDKDNRLLYISLGCAIKNLEIAAEYFGFSLKREFVESMSMTIIELSFQKNGRKISKPLINAIKNRLTNRNPYEPRLLPKSLLEGIKQVGDREGLSILILTGKSIKREITSLVEKGDMIMWNDKEFKEEHLRWVRHNLTTQHDGMPAYSVGIPLIASFFAEFAIKYLPYAKIQSRKNKFLLSTTPYFVFILSKNHDKETWVKVGE
;
A
#
# COMPACT_ATOMS: atom_id res chain seq x y z
N MET A 1 -18.69 -12.91 -9.48
CA MET A 1 -19.01 -11.47 -9.66
C MET A 1 -17.94 -10.67 -8.95
N TRP A 2 -17.18 -9.83 -9.66
CA TRP A 2 -16.08 -9.06 -9.08
C TRP A 2 -16.62 -7.97 -8.14
N TYR A 3 -16.14 -7.90 -6.90
CA TYR A 3 -16.55 -6.87 -5.95
C TYR A 3 -15.67 -5.62 -6.11
N ARG A 4 -16.30 -4.47 -6.36
CA ARG A 4 -15.71 -3.13 -6.19
C ARG A 4 -16.63 -2.32 -5.27
N PRO A 5 -16.11 -1.66 -4.21
CA PRO A 5 -16.92 -0.79 -3.36
C PRO A 5 -17.59 0.31 -4.20
N LYS A 6 -18.88 0.59 -3.94
CA LYS A 6 -19.72 1.47 -4.77
C LYS A 6 -19.79 2.94 -4.31
N GLU A 7 -19.21 3.33 -3.17
CA GLU A 7 -19.35 4.70 -2.64
C GLU A 7 -18.01 5.41 -2.40
N PRO A 8 -17.84 6.66 -2.86
CA PRO A 8 -16.78 7.56 -2.40
C PRO A 8 -17.37 8.41 -1.26
N TYR A 9 -16.82 8.47 -0.05
CA TYR A 9 -15.62 9.26 0.23
C TYR A 9 -14.90 8.86 1.53
N GLU A 10 -15.31 7.77 2.18
CA GLU A 10 -14.72 7.37 3.46
C GLU A 10 -14.67 5.84 3.58
N PRO A 11 -13.86 5.15 2.75
CA PRO A 11 -13.73 3.68 2.82
C PRO A 11 -13.25 3.20 4.21
N TRP A 12 -12.68 4.10 5.03
CA TRP A 12 -12.29 3.86 6.42
C TRP A 12 -13.47 3.83 7.41
N LYS A 13 -14.65 4.33 7.05
CA LYS A 13 -15.87 4.26 7.88
C LYS A 13 -16.53 2.89 7.78
N ILE A 14 -15.85 1.88 8.30
CA ILE A 14 -16.39 0.53 8.42
C ILE A 14 -16.97 0.36 9.82
N LEU A 15 -18.30 0.22 9.90
CA LEU A 15 -19.01 -0.05 11.15
C LEU A 15 -18.98 -1.55 11.45
N GLU A 16 -18.30 -1.94 12.52
CA GLU A 16 -18.20 -3.36 12.91
C GLU A 16 -19.57 -3.98 13.23
N SER A 17 -20.56 -3.17 13.62
CA SER A 17 -21.95 -3.57 13.84
C SER A 17 -22.66 -4.01 12.56
N GLU A 18 -22.19 -3.60 11.38
CA GLU A 18 -22.72 -4.04 10.08
C GLU A 18 -22.20 -5.43 9.66
N PHE A 19 -21.28 -6.03 10.43
CA PHE A 19 -20.79 -7.37 10.11
C PHE A 19 -21.95 -8.39 10.15
N PRO A 20 -22.25 -9.10 9.04
CA PRO A 20 -23.44 -9.92 8.93
C PRO A 20 -23.24 -11.30 9.56
N LYS A 21 -23.13 -11.34 10.90
CA LYS A 21 -22.79 -12.52 11.70
C LYS A 21 -23.62 -13.76 11.36
N ASP A 22 -24.93 -13.57 11.17
CA ASP A 22 -25.91 -14.63 10.97
C ASP A 22 -26.24 -14.90 9.49
N SER A 23 -25.51 -14.27 8.55
CA SER A 23 -25.66 -14.47 7.11
C SER A 23 -24.74 -15.57 6.57
N TYR A 24 -24.96 -15.98 5.32
CA TYR A 24 -24.04 -16.81 4.55
C TYR A 24 -22.59 -16.33 4.64
N ILE A 25 -21.65 -17.27 4.64
CA ILE A 25 -20.20 -16.99 4.72
C ILE A 25 -19.75 -16.02 3.62
N GLU A 26 -20.34 -16.08 2.42
CA GLU A 26 -20.04 -15.17 1.32
C GLU A 26 -20.31 -13.70 1.68
N SER A 27 -21.42 -13.42 2.38
CA SER A 27 -21.74 -12.07 2.87
C SER A 27 -20.74 -11.60 3.92
N GLN A 28 -20.29 -12.50 4.80
CA GLN A 28 -19.28 -12.22 5.81
C GLN A 28 -17.93 -11.91 5.14
N LEU A 29 -17.51 -12.73 4.18
CA LEU A 29 -16.28 -12.50 3.40
C LEU A 29 -16.32 -11.19 2.61
N LYS A 30 -17.47 -10.87 2.00
CA LYS A 30 -17.68 -9.59 1.31
C LYS A 30 -17.54 -8.40 2.26
N PHE A 31 -17.99 -8.52 3.50
CA PHE A 31 -17.79 -7.48 4.51
C PHE A 31 -16.31 -7.30 4.85
N ILE A 32 -15.59 -8.40 5.07
CA ILE A 32 -14.16 -8.38 5.43
C ILE A 32 -13.31 -7.77 4.31
N LEU A 33 -13.69 -7.93 3.04
CA LEU A 33 -13.04 -7.25 1.90
C LEU A 33 -13.02 -5.72 2.02
N LYS A 34 -13.93 -5.10 2.79
CA LYS A 34 -13.87 -3.65 3.08
C LYS A 34 -12.55 -3.25 3.76
N TYR A 35 -11.92 -4.13 4.53
CA TYR A 35 -10.61 -3.89 5.15
C TYR A 35 -9.44 -4.16 4.19
N ALA A 36 -9.56 -5.19 3.34
CA ALA A 36 -8.54 -5.53 2.35
C ALA A 36 -8.26 -4.35 1.40
N VAL A 37 -9.31 -3.67 0.94
CA VAL A 37 -9.19 -2.53 0.01
C VAL A 37 -8.57 -1.27 0.63
N LEU A 38 -8.39 -1.22 1.96
CA LEU A 38 -7.67 -0.13 2.65
C LEU A 38 -6.14 -0.28 2.60
N ALA A 39 -5.64 -1.35 1.98
CA ALA A 39 -4.23 -1.55 1.79
C ALA A 39 -3.61 -0.43 0.95
N PRO A 40 -2.36 -0.03 1.23
CA PRO A 40 -1.64 0.89 0.37
C PRO A 40 -1.30 0.23 -0.97
N SER A 41 -1.20 1.05 -2.01
CA SER A 41 -0.65 0.67 -3.32
C SER A 41 0.02 1.88 -3.96
N THR A 42 1.02 1.65 -4.84
CA THR A 42 1.69 2.73 -5.57
C THR A 42 0.66 3.54 -6.34
N PHE A 43 0.76 4.88 -6.25
CA PHE A 43 -0.22 5.82 -6.79
C PHE A 43 -1.69 5.56 -6.41
N ASN A 44 -1.94 4.72 -5.40
CA ASN A 44 -3.26 4.22 -5.05
C ASN A 44 -3.98 3.56 -6.25
N VAL A 45 -3.24 2.83 -7.09
CA VAL A 45 -3.80 2.15 -8.28
C VAL A 45 -4.68 0.95 -7.93
N GLN A 46 -4.55 0.40 -6.71
CA GLN A 46 -5.35 -0.73 -6.20
C GLN A 46 -5.38 -1.91 -7.18
N PRO A 47 -4.22 -2.54 -7.47
CA PRO A 47 -4.08 -3.45 -8.61
C PRO A 47 -4.51 -4.88 -8.28
N TRP A 48 -5.57 -5.04 -7.49
CA TRP A 48 -6.08 -6.32 -7.01
C TRP A 48 -7.51 -6.57 -7.50
N LEU A 49 -7.80 -7.82 -7.79
CA LEU A 49 -9.14 -8.32 -8.08
C LEU A 49 -9.51 -9.39 -7.06
N PHE A 50 -10.71 -9.26 -6.48
CA PHE A 50 -11.26 -10.21 -5.52
C PHE A 50 -12.46 -10.95 -6.12
N SER A 51 -12.46 -12.27 -6.02
CA SER A 51 -13.63 -13.12 -6.29
C SER A 51 -13.95 -13.96 -5.06
N ILE A 52 -15.23 -14.02 -4.68
CA ILE A 52 -15.72 -14.87 -3.60
C ILE A 52 -16.39 -16.09 -4.22
N SER A 53 -16.11 -17.28 -3.67
CA SER A 53 -16.83 -18.51 -3.99
C SER A 53 -16.92 -19.38 -2.75
N LYS A 54 -18.13 -19.64 -2.24
CA LYS A 54 -18.35 -20.38 -0.99
C LYS A 54 -17.55 -19.74 0.16
N ASN A 55 -16.64 -20.50 0.76
CA ASN A 55 -15.75 -20.06 1.84
C ASN A 55 -14.37 -19.63 1.34
N LYS A 56 -14.22 -19.32 0.06
CA LYS A 56 -12.94 -18.91 -0.54
C LYS A 56 -12.96 -17.47 -1.03
N ILE A 57 -11.85 -16.78 -0.85
CA ILE A 57 -11.50 -15.55 -1.57
C ILE A 57 -10.34 -15.87 -2.50
N ILE A 58 -10.51 -15.51 -3.76
CA ILE A 58 -9.45 -15.57 -4.77
C ILE A 58 -8.94 -14.15 -5.00
N VAL A 59 -7.65 -13.94 -4.78
CA VAL A 59 -6.94 -12.69 -5.06
C VAL A 59 -6.11 -12.84 -6.33
N ARG A 60 -6.26 -11.91 -7.27
CA ARG A 60 -5.51 -11.88 -8.53
C ARG A 60 -4.96 -10.49 -8.83
N PRO A 61 -3.82 -10.40 -9.53
CA PRO A 61 -3.33 -9.12 -10.05
C PRO A 61 -4.28 -8.56 -11.12
N ASP A 62 -4.59 -7.26 -11.05
CA ASP A 62 -5.27 -6.53 -12.14
C ASP A 62 -4.22 -5.98 -13.11
N PHE A 63 -3.87 -6.74 -14.14
CA PHE A 63 -2.86 -6.32 -15.10
C PHE A 63 -3.26 -5.09 -15.94
N ASN A 64 -4.53 -4.69 -15.92
CA ASN A 64 -4.99 -3.45 -16.54
C ASN A 64 -4.60 -2.21 -15.73
N ARG A 65 -4.14 -2.38 -14.49
CA ARG A 65 -3.73 -1.32 -13.56
C ARG A 65 -2.21 -1.28 -13.35
N THR A 66 -1.46 -1.87 -14.28
CA THR A 66 0.01 -1.92 -14.24
C THR A 66 0.63 -0.55 -14.51
N LEU A 67 1.80 -0.33 -13.92
CA LEU A 67 2.60 0.87 -14.10
C LEU A 67 3.78 0.52 -15.01
N ARG A 68 3.61 0.74 -16.31
CA ARG A 68 4.53 0.30 -17.36
C ARG A 68 5.87 1.03 -17.32
N THR A 69 5.92 2.23 -16.75
CA THR A 69 7.17 2.98 -16.64
C THR A 69 7.80 2.82 -15.26
N SER A 70 7.01 3.00 -14.19
CA SER A 70 7.50 3.01 -12.81
C SER A 70 7.56 1.63 -12.13
N ASP A 71 6.93 0.60 -12.69
CA ASP A 71 6.92 -0.77 -12.14
C ASP A 71 6.95 -1.82 -13.27
N LYS A 72 7.97 -1.78 -14.13
CA LYS A 72 8.11 -2.62 -15.33
C LYS A 72 7.96 -4.13 -15.05
N ASP A 73 8.48 -4.59 -13.92
CA ASP A 73 8.45 -6.00 -13.52
C ASP A 73 7.20 -6.36 -12.71
N ASN A 74 6.27 -5.42 -12.50
CA ASN A 74 5.09 -5.54 -11.64
C ASN A 74 5.42 -5.85 -10.18
N ARG A 75 6.62 -5.51 -9.72
CA ARG A 75 7.05 -5.75 -8.33
C ARG A 75 6.17 -5.01 -7.33
N LEU A 76 5.92 -3.72 -7.54
CA LEU A 76 5.06 -2.91 -6.67
C LEU A 76 3.61 -3.38 -6.72
N LEU A 77 3.17 -3.91 -7.86
CA LEU A 77 1.87 -4.58 -7.98
C LEU A 77 1.78 -5.77 -7.00
N TYR A 78 2.74 -6.70 -7.02
CA TYR A 78 2.72 -7.87 -6.13
C TYR A 78 2.88 -7.50 -4.66
N ILE A 79 3.70 -6.51 -4.34
CA ILE A 79 3.79 -5.94 -2.98
C ILE A 79 2.42 -5.39 -2.53
N SER A 80 1.72 -4.67 -3.42
CA SER A 80 0.39 -4.14 -3.14
C SER A 80 -0.63 -5.26 -2.85
N LEU A 81 -0.55 -6.39 -3.57
CA LEU A 81 -1.35 -7.59 -3.27
C LEU A 81 -1.04 -8.13 -1.87
N GLY A 82 0.24 -8.24 -1.51
CA GLY A 82 0.67 -8.65 -0.16
C GLY A 82 0.04 -7.80 0.94
N CYS A 83 0.07 -6.46 0.77
CA CYS A 83 -0.57 -5.55 1.72
C CYS A 83 -2.09 -5.81 1.85
N ALA A 84 -2.79 -6.03 0.73
CA ALA A 84 -4.22 -6.29 0.72
C ALA A 84 -4.57 -7.65 1.36
N ILE A 85 -3.74 -8.66 1.11
CA ILE A 85 -3.84 -9.96 1.76
C ILE A 85 -3.65 -9.81 3.25
N LYS A 86 -2.61 -9.10 3.72
CA LYS A 86 -2.37 -8.97 5.15
C LYS A 86 -3.52 -8.28 5.88
N ASN A 87 -4.09 -7.23 5.28
CA ASN A 87 -5.30 -6.60 5.81
C ASN A 87 -6.47 -7.59 5.88
N LEU A 88 -6.62 -8.44 4.86
CA LEU A 88 -7.64 -9.48 4.82
C LEU A 88 -7.41 -10.54 5.92
N GLU A 89 -6.17 -10.99 6.16
CA GLU A 89 -5.85 -11.93 7.24
C GLU A 89 -6.22 -11.35 8.61
N ILE A 90 -5.79 -10.10 8.89
CA ILE A 90 -6.08 -9.40 10.15
C ILE A 90 -7.60 -9.28 10.36
N ALA A 91 -8.32 -8.87 9.32
CA ALA A 91 -9.77 -8.74 9.42
C ALA A 91 -10.46 -10.11 9.58
N ALA A 92 -10.00 -11.15 8.89
CA ALA A 92 -10.50 -12.51 9.03
C ALA A 92 -10.40 -13.00 10.48
N GLU A 93 -9.21 -12.91 11.06
CA GLU A 93 -8.94 -13.33 12.43
C GLU A 93 -9.79 -12.54 13.43
N TYR A 94 -9.93 -11.22 13.25
CA TYR A 94 -10.76 -10.38 14.11
C TYR A 94 -12.24 -10.82 14.12
N PHE A 95 -12.78 -11.18 12.96
CA PHE A 95 -14.15 -11.68 12.82
C PHE A 95 -14.31 -13.19 13.07
N GLY A 96 -13.26 -13.86 13.57
CA GLY A 96 -13.31 -15.26 14.03
C GLY A 96 -13.09 -16.30 12.94
N PHE A 97 -12.51 -15.92 11.81
CA PHE A 97 -12.10 -16.85 10.77
C PHE A 97 -10.62 -17.21 10.88
N SER A 98 -10.31 -18.49 10.68
CA SER A 98 -8.95 -18.91 10.31
C SER A 98 -8.84 -18.94 8.79
N LEU A 99 -7.61 -18.78 8.31
CA LEU A 99 -7.26 -18.64 6.90
C LEU A 99 -6.21 -19.68 6.53
N LYS A 100 -6.44 -20.41 5.43
CA LYS A 100 -5.38 -21.15 4.74
C LYS A 100 -5.08 -20.46 3.40
N ARG A 101 -3.81 -20.13 3.19
CA ARG A 101 -3.26 -19.56 1.94
C ARG A 101 -2.70 -20.67 1.07
N GLU A 102 -2.99 -20.58 -0.22
CA GLU A 102 -2.33 -21.37 -1.27
C GLU A 102 -1.94 -20.45 -2.41
N PHE A 103 -0.68 -20.51 -2.82
CA PHE A 103 -0.17 -19.81 -4.00
C PHE A 103 -0.26 -20.74 -5.19
N VAL A 104 -1.11 -20.40 -6.15
CA VAL A 104 -1.36 -21.20 -7.35
C VAL A 104 -0.83 -20.43 -8.55
N GLU A 105 0.27 -20.91 -9.13
CA GLU A 105 0.74 -20.40 -10.41
C GLU A 105 0.00 -21.14 -11.54
N SER A 106 -0.96 -20.46 -12.14
CA SER A 106 -1.60 -20.90 -13.38
C SER A 106 -0.85 -20.26 -14.56
N MET A 107 -0.86 -20.89 -15.73
CA MET A 107 -0.07 -20.60 -16.95
C MET A 107 0.05 -19.12 -17.39
N SER A 108 -0.70 -18.19 -16.80
CA SER A 108 -0.61 -16.75 -17.05
C SER A 108 -0.91 -15.86 -15.84
N MET A 109 -1.23 -16.42 -14.66
CA MET A 109 -1.68 -15.64 -13.50
C MET A 109 -1.24 -16.26 -12.18
N THR A 110 -0.70 -15.41 -11.31
CA THR A 110 -0.56 -15.70 -9.89
C THR A 110 -1.92 -15.57 -9.22
N ILE A 111 -2.36 -16.65 -8.59
CA ILE A 111 -3.62 -16.71 -7.87
C ILE A 111 -3.32 -17.03 -6.41
N ILE A 112 -3.92 -16.26 -5.50
CA ILE A 112 -3.84 -16.55 -4.07
C ILE A 112 -5.23 -16.97 -3.62
N GLU A 113 -5.36 -18.25 -3.29
CA GLU A 113 -6.58 -18.81 -2.75
C GLU A 113 -6.54 -18.77 -1.23
N LEU A 114 -7.58 -18.19 -0.66
CA LEU A 114 -7.75 -17.99 0.77
C LEU A 114 -8.99 -18.76 1.19
N SER A 115 -8.81 -19.85 1.93
CA SER A 115 -9.91 -20.67 2.45
C SER A 115 -10.20 -20.34 3.90
N PHE A 116 -11.47 -20.08 4.21
CA PHE A 116 -11.90 -19.59 5.51
C PHE A 116 -12.64 -20.67 6.31
N GLN A 117 -12.34 -20.77 7.60
CA GLN A 117 -13.05 -21.64 8.54
C GLN A 117 -13.45 -20.84 9.79
N LYS A 118 -14.65 -21.09 10.34
CA LYS A 118 -15.17 -20.42 11.55
C LYS A 118 -14.59 -21.01 12.84
N ASN A 119 -13.28 -20.93 12.99
CA ASN A 119 -12.52 -21.43 14.14
C ASN A 119 -11.25 -20.58 14.39
N GLY A 120 -11.23 -19.34 13.89
CA GLY A 120 -10.09 -18.44 14.01
C GLY A 120 -9.92 -17.88 15.41
N ARG A 121 -8.67 -17.62 15.79
CA ARG A 121 -8.35 -16.87 17.00
C ARG A 121 -8.72 -15.40 16.78
N LYS A 122 -9.55 -14.85 17.66
CA LYS A 122 -9.84 -13.40 17.67
C LYS A 122 -8.57 -12.64 18.03
N ILE A 123 -7.98 -11.95 17.08
CA ILE A 123 -6.88 -11.03 17.34
C ILE A 123 -7.34 -9.78 18.08
N SER A 124 -6.36 -9.07 18.65
CA SER A 124 -6.60 -7.84 19.39
C SER A 124 -7.19 -6.72 18.50
N LYS A 125 -8.13 -5.97 19.09
CA LYS A 125 -8.79 -4.81 18.47
C LYS A 125 -7.84 -3.70 17.95
N PRO A 126 -6.63 -3.47 18.50
CA PRO A 126 -5.68 -2.50 17.96
C PRO A 126 -5.29 -2.70 16.49
N LEU A 127 -5.08 -3.94 16.02
CA LEU A 127 -4.61 -4.19 14.65
C LEU A 127 -5.69 -3.87 13.60
N ILE A 128 -6.94 -4.28 13.84
CA ILE A 128 -8.05 -3.98 12.92
C ILE A 128 -8.34 -2.46 12.87
N ASN A 129 -8.15 -1.76 14.00
CA ASN A 129 -8.26 -0.31 14.05
C ASN A 129 -7.10 0.39 13.33
N ALA A 130 -5.88 -0.17 13.40
CA ALA A 130 -4.74 0.36 12.67
C ALA A 130 -4.98 0.39 11.16
N ILE A 131 -5.66 -0.62 10.60
CA ILE A 131 -6.04 -0.62 9.17
C ILE A 131 -6.90 0.60 8.81
N LYS A 132 -7.90 0.95 9.64
CA LYS A 132 -8.81 2.09 9.40
C LYS A 132 -8.12 3.45 9.58
N ASN A 133 -7.14 3.52 10.49
CA ASN A 133 -6.46 4.77 10.85
C ASN A 133 -5.17 5.03 10.06
N ARG A 134 -4.64 4.04 9.35
CA ARG A 134 -3.40 4.16 8.60
C ARG A 134 -3.57 5.15 7.44
N LEU A 135 -2.62 6.07 7.32
CA LEU A 135 -2.47 6.96 6.18
C LEU A 135 -1.01 7.06 5.77
N THR A 136 -0.77 7.49 4.52
CA THR A 136 0.59 7.84 4.08
C THR A 136 0.85 9.31 4.41
N ASN A 137 1.65 9.56 5.42
CA ASN A 137 2.07 10.92 5.78
C ASN A 137 3.25 11.35 4.90
N ARG A 138 3.11 12.48 4.19
CA ARG A 138 4.14 13.08 3.33
C ARG A 138 4.68 14.41 3.87
N ASN A 139 4.43 14.69 5.14
CA ASN A 139 4.93 15.85 5.87
C ASN A 139 6.13 15.47 6.76
N PRO A 140 6.88 16.46 7.28
CA PRO A 140 7.97 16.19 8.22
C PRO A 140 7.48 15.39 9.44
N TYR A 141 8.30 14.44 9.85
CA TYR A 141 8.09 13.71 11.11
C TYR A 141 8.67 14.49 12.29
N GLU A 142 8.13 14.24 13.48
CA GLU A 142 8.75 14.71 14.72
C GLU A 142 10.20 14.20 14.79
N PRO A 143 11.17 15.03 15.20
CA PRO A 143 12.57 14.61 15.37
C PRO A 143 12.76 13.81 16.67
N ARG A 144 11.87 12.84 16.92
CA ARG A 144 11.81 12.04 18.13
C ARG A 144 12.48 10.69 17.91
N LEU A 145 13.40 10.34 18.80
CA LEU A 145 13.96 8.99 18.84
C LEU A 145 12.97 8.02 19.46
N LEU A 146 12.92 6.81 18.91
CA LEU A 146 12.06 5.75 19.38
C LEU A 146 12.78 4.90 20.44
N PRO A 147 12.04 4.32 21.41
CA PRO A 147 12.60 3.37 22.36
C PRO A 147 13.28 2.20 21.64
N LYS A 148 14.43 1.74 22.14
CA LYS A 148 15.18 0.61 21.56
C LYS A 148 14.32 -0.66 21.44
N SER A 149 13.54 -0.95 22.47
CA SER A 149 12.63 -2.10 22.50
C SER A 149 11.59 -2.06 21.38
N LEU A 150 11.11 -0.88 20.99
CA LEU A 150 10.20 -0.73 19.86
C LEU A 150 10.90 -1.02 18.53
N LEU A 151 12.13 -0.52 18.36
CA LEU A 151 12.93 -0.78 17.16
C LEU A 151 13.29 -2.27 17.03
N GLU A 152 13.63 -2.92 18.13
CA GLU A 152 13.87 -4.37 18.20
C GLU A 152 12.61 -5.16 17.88
N GLY A 153 11.46 -4.77 18.43
CA GLY A 153 10.16 -5.38 18.10
C GLY A 153 9.83 -5.27 16.61
N ILE A 154 10.06 -4.10 15.99
CA ILE A 154 9.87 -3.93 14.54
C ILE A 154 10.77 -4.90 13.76
N LYS A 155 12.05 -4.99 14.12
CA LYS A 155 12.99 -5.91 13.45
C LYS A 155 12.54 -7.37 13.57
N GLN A 156 12.13 -7.80 14.76
CA GLN A 156 11.66 -9.16 15.01
C GLN A 156 10.41 -9.51 14.20
N VAL A 157 9.45 -8.57 14.06
CA VAL A 157 8.22 -8.81 13.27
C VAL A 157 8.51 -9.06 11.79
N GLY A 158 9.54 -8.41 11.26
CA GLY A 158 9.97 -8.56 9.87
C GLY A 158 11.05 -9.62 9.63
N ASP A 159 11.58 -10.23 10.69
CA ASP A 159 12.53 -11.34 10.58
C ASP A 159 11.75 -12.62 10.32
N ARG A 160 11.68 -12.99 9.04
CA ARG A 160 10.97 -14.17 8.54
C ARG A 160 11.85 -14.86 7.51
N GLU A 161 11.50 -16.06 7.12
CA GLU A 161 12.26 -16.80 6.12
C GLU A 161 12.45 -15.96 4.83
N GLY A 162 13.70 -15.59 4.56
CA GLY A 162 14.08 -14.79 3.39
C GLY A 162 13.82 -13.28 3.47
N LEU A 163 13.27 -12.76 4.57
CA LEU A 163 12.97 -11.34 4.78
C LEU A 163 13.68 -10.79 6.03
N SER A 164 14.03 -9.50 6.00
CA SER A 164 14.52 -8.80 7.19
C SER A 164 14.19 -7.31 7.14
N ILE A 165 14.20 -6.65 8.30
CA ILE A 165 14.04 -5.19 8.40
C ILE A 165 15.36 -4.54 8.82
N LEU A 166 15.82 -3.60 7.99
CA LEU A 166 16.94 -2.73 8.27
C LEU A 166 16.44 -1.35 8.69
N ILE A 167 16.80 -0.92 9.89
CA ILE A 167 16.48 0.41 10.42
C ILE A 167 17.78 1.21 10.49
N LEU A 168 17.84 2.31 9.74
CA LEU A 168 18.99 3.20 9.70
C LEU A 168 18.66 4.57 10.30
N THR A 169 19.65 5.16 10.96
CA THR A 169 19.59 6.52 11.51
C THR A 169 20.99 7.14 11.51
N GLY A 170 21.08 8.43 11.84
CA GLY A 170 22.34 9.16 11.91
C GLY A 170 22.58 10.12 10.73
N LYS A 171 23.42 11.13 10.98
CA LYS A 171 23.64 12.24 10.04
C LYS A 171 24.30 11.81 8.72
N SER A 172 25.28 10.91 8.76
CA SER A 172 25.96 10.42 7.55
C SER A 172 25.00 9.65 6.65
N ILE A 173 24.27 8.67 7.20
CA ILE A 173 23.26 7.91 6.46
C ILE A 173 22.19 8.82 5.85
N LYS A 174 21.68 9.79 6.62
CA LYS A 174 20.71 10.78 6.09
C LYS A 174 21.24 11.49 4.85
N ARG A 175 22.50 11.94 4.86
CA ARG A 175 23.11 12.64 3.71
C ARG A 175 23.21 11.72 2.49
N GLU A 176 23.64 10.47 2.70
CA GLU A 176 23.81 9.50 1.63
C GLU A 176 22.48 9.13 0.97
N ILE A 177 21.47 8.76 1.77
CA ILE A 177 20.11 8.48 1.29
C ILE A 177 19.54 9.71 0.59
N THR A 178 19.71 10.91 1.16
CA THR A 178 19.26 12.15 0.53
C THR A 178 19.90 12.34 -0.85
N SER A 179 21.20 12.13 -0.97
CA SER A 179 21.90 12.26 -2.26
C SER A 179 21.40 11.25 -3.29
N LEU A 180 21.14 10.01 -2.89
CA LEU A 180 20.59 8.98 -3.78
C LEU A 180 19.17 9.32 -4.23
N VAL A 181 18.31 9.77 -3.32
CA VAL A 181 16.93 10.17 -3.65
C VAL A 181 16.93 11.42 -4.54
N GLU A 182 17.78 12.41 -4.28
CA GLU A 182 17.88 13.60 -5.14
C GLU A 182 18.26 13.22 -6.58
N LYS A 183 19.23 12.30 -6.76
CA LYS A 183 19.60 11.78 -8.08
C LYS A 183 18.43 11.03 -8.73
N GLY A 184 17.77 10.15 -7.98
CA GLY A 184 16.61 9.39 -8.46
C GLY A 184 15.45 10.29 -8.88
N ASP A 185 15.11 11.29 -8.07
CA ASP A 185 14.08 12.29 -8.38
C ASP A 185 14.42 13.04 -9.67
N MET A 186 15.68 13.44 -9.85
CA MET A 186 16.11 14.14 -11.07
C MET A 186 16.00 13.27 -12.32
N ILE A 187 16.34 11.98 -12.24
CA ILE A 187 16.19 11.05 -13.37
C ILE A 187 14.69 10.84 -13.67
N MET A 188 13.94 10.45 -12.65
CA MET A 188 12.53 10.06 -12.75
C MET A 188 11.64 11.23 -13.21
N TRP A 189 11.79 12.43 -12.63
CA TRP A 189 10.97 13.59 -13.00
C TRP A 189 11.44 14.33 -14.25
N ASN A 190 12.51 13.88 -14.91
CA ASN A 190 12.83 14.33 -16.26
C ASN A 190 12.40 13.33 -17.34
N ASP A 191 12.00 12.12 -16.95
CA ASP A 191 11.40 11.13 -17.84
C ASP A 191 9.96 11.54 -18.21
N LYS A 192 9.71 11.67 -19.52
CA LYS A 192 8.40 12.04 -20.06
C LYS A 192 7.36 10.95 -19.83
N GLU A 193 7.70 9.69 -20.03
CA GLU A 193 6.78 8.56 -19.85
C GLU A 193 6.37 8.44 -18.38
N PHE A 194 7.33 8.66 -17.46
CA PHE A 194 7.03 8.68 -16.04
C PHE A 194 6.04 9.79 -15.68
N LYS A 195 6.23 11.01 -16.20
CA LYS A 195 5.30 12.12 -15.96
C LYS A 195 3.90 11.80 -16.47
N GLU A 196 3.78 11.24 -17.68
CA GLU A 196 2.50 10.87 -18.27
C GLU A 196 1.81 9.75 -17.47
N GLU A 197 2.57 8.74 -17.03
CA GLU A 197 2.06 7.72 -16.12
C GLU A 197 1.60 8.28 -14.78
N HIS A 198 2.41 9.16 -14.16
CA HIS A 198 2.05 9.79 -12.90
C HIS A 198 0.77 10.62 -13.03
N LEU A 199 0.65 11.43 -14.08
CA LEU A 199 -0.52 12.27 -14.33
C LEU A 199 -1.81 11.47 -14.54
N ARG A 200 -1.74 10.25 -15.08
CA ARG A 200 -2.89 9.34 -15.16
C ARG A 200 -3.45 8.94 -13.80
N TRP A 201 -2.68 9.09 -12.72
CA TRP A 201 -3.08 8.71 -11.36
C TRP A 201 -3.18 9.90 -10.39
N VAL A 202 -2.79 11.10 -10.79
CA VAL A 202 -3.11 12.30 -10.03
C VAL A 202 -4.59 12.63 -10.21
N ARG A 203 -5.22 13.07 -9.13
CA ARG A 203 -6.63 13.47 -9.11
C ARG A 203 -6.76 14.88 -8.57
N HIS A 204 -7.72 15.62 -9.12
CA HIS A 204 -8.17 16.87 -8.53
C HIS A 204 -8.76 16.62 -7.13
N ASN A 205 -8.71 17.61 -6.24
CA ASN A 205 -9.20 17.45 -4.86
C ASN A 205 -10.73 17.26 -4.75
N LEU A 206 -11.49 17.54 -5.81
CA LEU A 206 -12.94 17.28 -5.91
C LEU A 206 -13.27 16.02 -6.73
N THR A 207 -12.30 15.12 -6.92
CA THR A 207 -12.54 13.89 -7.69
C THR A 207 -13.62 13.01 -7.03
N THR A 208 -14.43 12.34 -7.85
CA THR A 208 -15.33 11.26 -7.43
C THR A 208 -14.73 9.87 -7.69
N GLN A 209 -13.53 9.81 -8.27
CA GLN A 209 -12.83 8.55 -8.51
C GLN A 209 -12.41 7.90 -7.19
N HIS A 210 -12.48 6.58 -7.13
CA HIS A 210 -12.12 5.81 -5.94
C HIS A 210 -10.64 5.38 -5.93
N ASP A 211 -9.89 5.75 -6.96
CA ASP A 211 -8.48 5.42 -7.15
C ASP A 211 -7.64 6.65 -7.52
N GLY A 212 -6.32 6.45 -7.55
CA GLY A 212 -5.39 7.55 -7.75
C GLY A 212 -5.19 8.37 -6.47
N MET A 213 -4.38 9.43 -6.62
CA MET A 213 -3.97 10.30 -5.54
C MET A 213 -4.64 11.67 -5.70
N PRO A 214 -5.60 12.02 -4.86
CA PRO A 214 -6.02 13.41 -4.70
C PRO A 214 -4.81 14.28 -4.40
N ALA A 215 -4.73 15.45 -5.02
CA ALA A 215 -3.55 16.31 -4.93
C ALA A 215 -3.24 16.77 -3.49
N TYR A 216 -4.25 16.86 -2.61
CA TYR A 216 -4.04 17.14 -1.19
C TYR A 216 -3.17 16.08 -0.50
N SER A 217 -3.22 14.82 -0.97
CA SER A 217 -2.42 13.72 -0.41
C SER A 217 -0.92 13.90 -0.66
N VAL A 218 -0.55 14.77 -1.61
CA VAL A 218 0.82 15.20 -1.88
C VAL A 218 1.09 16.66 -1.49
N GLY A 219 0.15 17.28 -0.75
CA GLY A 219 0.28 18.64 -0.20
C GLY A 219 -0.09 19.76 -1.16
N ILE A 220 -0.87 19.48 -2.22
CA ILE A 220 -1.31 20.48 -3.19
C ILE A 220 -2.70 21.00 -2.79
N PRO A 221 -2.86 22.32 -2.53
CA PRO A 221 -4.15 22.93 -2.22
C PRO A 221 -5.18 22.80 -3.34
N LEU A 222 -6.46 22.95 -3.00
CA LEU A 222 -7.60 22.78 -3.91
C LEU A 222 -7.43 23.53 -5.25
N ILE A 223 -7.24 24.84 -5.22
CA ILE A 223 -7.12 25.66 -6.45
C ILE A 223 -5.90 25.22 -7.28
N ALA A 224 -4.77 24.96 -6.64
CA ALA A 224 -3.56 24.51 -7.32
C ALA A 224 -3.70 23.12 -7.95
N SER A 225 -4.60 22.27 -7.43
CA SER A 225 -4.80 20.93 -7.95
C SER A 225 -5.41 20.90 -9.36
N PHE A 226 -6.11 21.96 -9.78
CA PHE A 226 -6.56 22.12 -11.18
C PHE A 226 -5.40 22.36 -12.16
N PHE A 227 -4.25 22.82 -11.66
CA PHE A 227 -3.07 23.14 -12.46
C PHE A 227 -1.93 22.12 -12.28
N ALA A 228 -2.19 20.97 -11.66
CA ALA A 228 -1.18 19.96 -11.38
C ALA A 228 -0.49 19.45 -12.66
N GLU A 229 -1.25 19.24 -13.73
CA GLU A 229 -0.71 18.84 -15.03
C GLU A 229 0.24 19.88 -15.62
N PHE A 230 -0.18 21.15 -15.61
CA PHE A 230 0.65 22.25 -16.08
C PHE A 230 1.96 22.32 -15.27
N ALA A 231 1.87 22.23 -13.94
CA ALA A 231 3.03 22.26 -13.06
C ALA A 231 4.02 21.11 -13.37
N ILE A 232 3.53 19.88 -13.52
CA ILE A 232 4.37 18.70 -13.78
C ILE A 232 5.04 18.78 -15.16
N LYS A 233 4.33 19.27 -16.17
CA LYS A 233 4.84 19.33 -17.55
C LYS A 233 5.79 20.50 -17.79
N TYR A 234 5.47 21.69 -17.30
CA TYR A 234 6.12 22.93 -17.75
C TYR A 234 7.00 23.63 -16.70
N LEU A 235 6.78 23.38 -15.41
CA LEU A 235 7.66 23.93 -14.37
C LEU A 235 8.88 23.01 -14.17
N PRO A 236 9.95 23.49 -13.51
CA PRO A 236 11.10 22.66 -13.14
C PRO A 236 10.74 21.67 -12.01
N TYR A 237 9.77 20.78 -12.28
CA TYR A 237 9.13 19.91 -11.30
C TYR A 237 10.12 18.95 -10.64
N ALA A 238 11.10 18.44 -11.40
CA ALA A 238 12.21 17.65 -10.87
C ALA A 238 12.96 18.38 -9.76
N LYS A 239 13.31 19.66 -9.96
CA LYS A 239 14.00 20.47 -8.95
C LYS A 239 13.10 20.77 -7.75
N ILE A 240 11.82 21.05 -7.99
CA ILE A 240 10.84 21.32 -6.93
C ILE A 240 10.69 20.08 -6.03
N GLN A 241 10.45 18.91 -6.62
CA GLN A 241 10.23 17.68 -5.89
C GLN A 241 11.51 17.19 -5.20
N SER A 242 12.67 17.29 -5.86
CA SER A 242 13.98 16.97 -5.27
C SER A 242 14.27 17.84 -4.04
N ARG A 243 14.05 19.16 -4.10
CA ARG A 243 14.21 20.06 -2.93
C ARG A 243 13.27 19.72 -1.78
N LYS A 244 12.00 19.42 -2.09
CA LYS A 244 11.01 18.99 -1.10
C LYS A 244 11.44 17.70 -0.41
N ASN A 245 11.81 16.68 -1.19
CA ASN A 245 12.27 15.40 -0.67
C ASN A 245 13.56 15.55 0.15
N LYS A 246 14.52 16.35 -0.31
CA LYS A 246 15.73 16.69 0.47
C LYS A 246 15.40 17.20 1.86
N PHE A 247 14.48 18.16 1.97
CA PHE A 247 14.05 18.71 3.24
C PHE A 247 13.42 17.63 4.15
N LEU A 248 12.49 16.84 3.61
CA LEU A 248 11.82 15.76 4.35
C LEU A 248 12.81 14.70 4.85
N LEU A 249 13.74 14.26 4.01
CA LEU A 249 14.74 13.25 4.37
C LEU A 249 15.74 13.77 5.40
N SER A 250 16.12 15.05 5.32
CA SER A 250 17.03 15.66 6.30
C SER A 250 16.45 15.71 7.72
N THR A 251 15.12 15.81 7.83
CA THR A 251 14.38 15.90 9.10
C THR A 251 13.90 14.53 9.61
N THR A 252 13.82 13.52 8.73
CA THR A 252 13.35 12.16 9.05
C THR A 252 14.26 11.48 10.09
N PRO A 253 13.73 10.95 11.22
CA PRO A 253 14.55 10.36 12.29
C PRO A 253 15.08 8.96 11.95
N TYR A 254 14.32 8.16 11.20
CA TYR A 254 14.65 6.78 10.85
C TYR A 254 14.28 6.47 9.40
N PHE A 255 15.11 5.68 8.72
CA PHE A 255 14.77 5.03 7.47
C PHE A 255 14.59 3.54 7.73
N VAL A 256 13.49 2.97 7.24
CA VAL A 256 13.16 1.56 7.40
C VAL A 256 13.13 0.92 6.01
N PHE A 257 13.89 -0.14 5.84
CA PHE A 257 13.95 -0.92 4.60
C PHE A 257 13.51 -2.34 4.89
N ILE A 258 12.62 -2.87 4.05
CA ILE A 258 12.28 -4.29 4.01
C ILE A 258 13.18 -4.91 2.96
N LEU A 259 14.00 -5.88 3.37
CA LEU A 259 14.96 -6.57 2.52
C LEU A 259 14.45 -7.98 2.24
N SER A 260 14.67 -8.45 1.02
CA SER A 260 14.37 -9.83 0.61
C SER A 260 15.60 -10.48 -0.02
N LYS A 261 15.80 -11.78 0.23
CA LYS A 261 16.88 -12.55 -0.40
C LYS A 261 16.62 -12.84 -1.87
N ASN A 262 15.35 -13.03 -2.24
CA ASN A 262 14.92 -13.39 -3.58
C ASN A 262 14.20 -12.21 -4.26
N HIS A 263 14.02 -12.33 -5.58
CA HIS A 263 13.38 -11.33 -6.44
C HIS A 263 12.34 -11.98 -7.37
N ASP A 264 11.35 -12.63 -6.76
CA ASP A 264 10.25 -13.30 -7.44
C ASP A 264 8.89 -12.85 -6.89
N LYS A 265 7.82 -13.22 -7.59
CA LYS A 265 6.44 -12.78 -7.30
C LYS A 265 5.98 -13.16 -5.90
N GLU A 266 6.28 -14.39 -5.45
CA GLU A 266 5.88 -14.86 -4.12
C GLU A 266 6.60 -14.06 -3.04
N THR A 267 7.90 -13.82 -3.22
CA THR A 267 8.70 -12.99 -2.33
C THR A 267 8.20 -11.55 -2.28
N TRP A 268 7.79 -10.97 -3.42
CA TRP A 268 7.21 -9.63 -3.43
C TRP A 268 5.86 -9.55 -2.71
N VAL A 269 5.03 -10.59 -2.80
CA VAL A 269 3.81 -10.69 -1.97
C VAL A 269 4.19 -10.72 -0.50
N LYS A 270 5.16 -11.56 -0.09
CA LYS A 270 5.64 -11.63 1.31
C LYS A 270 6.22 -10.30 1.79
N VAL A 271 6.88 -9.51 0.94
CA VAL A 271 7.39 -8.16 1.27
C VAL A 271 6.24 -7.18 1.58
N GLY A 272 5.08 -7.36 0.94
CA GLY A 272 3.90 -6.54 1.21
C GLY A 272 3.16 -6.90 2.50
N GLU A 273 3.33 -8.12 3.00
CA GLU A 273 2.67 -8.66 4.21
C GLU A 273 3.34 -8.28 5.53
#